data_AF-A0A1F2P9C2-F1
#
_entry.id   AF-A0A1F2P9C2-F1
#
_cell.length_a   1.000
_cell.length_b   1.000
_cell.length_c   1.000
_cell.angle_alpha   90.00
_cell.angle_beta   90.00
_cell.angle_gamma   90.00
#
_symmetry.space_group_name_H-M   'P 1'
#
loop_
_entity.id
_entity.type
_entity.pdbx_description
1 polymer ?
#
loop_
_entity_poly.entity_id
_entity_poly.type
_entity_poly.pdbx_seq_one_letter_code
_entity_poly.pdbx_strand_id
1 'polypeptide(L)'
;MECDSMARNKPEKEVRRAIRLLKKRGTESQKEFAERIAKFYDQIKEFKPIDVGTIENGAWKLIAREMMPVFDQIETGYRLKNLKDINDPVWVDALKTRLEEMSKHGKELCEKLDEESREYHIVRREIADLERAISIVEEARGEEIFDRLADYLVAGYVEVKDPEKEFKEVLEVNPDDYSALVNLMAFFDRENRVDELIEVGGKIASRYPEDLLSRAKLIEGMIKTGTYDEALKLAEEGVELAIKYNEHAGDPETRYLNREEFDNLIWRVNEIMALESAGTVDTDSDLCAIVAGGEVDEIVELGEDAIPYLRSAILRGDPISLDAPEILSKIGGDSSKRVMIDGIKVFDEAVIGAFVDKIVESGEDMLPFLKEELTSSESYNRRNRAVILFNCLAQMKGVEGARDLLTELLNSEDGDLTGGAAVALGYLGDKSVIDALRDAKERVDDQYKNMITFAIALLEQQA
;
A
#
# COMPACT_ATOMS: atom_id res chain seq x y z
N MET A 1 1.48 -20.30 17.31
CA MET A 1 0.09 -19.81 17.25
C MET A 1 -0.32 -19.83 15.78
N GLU A 2 -1.01 -20.90 15.37
CA GLU A 2 -1.59 -21.01 14.04
C GLU A 2 -2.94 -20.30 14.06
N CYS A 3 -3.02 -19.07 13.55
CA CYS A 3 -4.26 -18.39 13.19
C CYS A 3 -3.87 -17.02 12.64
N ASP A 4 -3.94 -16.81 11.32
CA ASP A 4 -4.30 -15.48 10.79
C ASP A 4 -4.57 -15.48 9.28
N SER A 5 -3.96 -16.37 8.50
CA SER A 5 -4.33 -16.50 7.07
C SER A 5 -5.71 -17.13 6.84
N MET A 6 -6.24 -17.84 7.85
CA MET A 6 -7.60 -18.39 7.82
C MET A 6 -8.68 -17.35 8.15
N ALA A 7 -8.37 -16.28 8.89
CA ALA A 7 -9.35 -15.25 9.26
C ALA A 7 -9.64 -14.31 8.08
N ARG A 8 -8.60 -13.87 7.36
CA ARG A 8 -8.72 -12.94 6.20
C ARG A 8 -9.59 -13.47 5.05
N ASN A 9 -9.64 -14.79 4.89
CA ASN A 9 -10.37 -15.45 3.80
C ASN A 9 -11.66 -16.16 4.27
N LYS A 10 -11.99 -16.13 5.56
CA LYS A 10 -13.13 -16.88 6.10
C LYS A 10 -14.46 -16.42 5.50
N PRO A 11 -14.77 -15.10 5.45
CA PRO A 11 -16.01 -14.62 4.87
C PRO A 11 -16.09 -14.93 3.36
N GLU A 12 -15.02 -14.71 2.60
CA GLU A 12 -14.97 -15.01 1.14
C GLU A 12 -15.18 -16.50 0.84
N LYS A 13 -14.51 -17.39 1.57
CA LYS A 13 -14.66 -18.84 1.39
C LYS A 13 -16.07 -19.30 1.73
N GLU A 14 -16.71 -18.66 2.70
CA GLU A 14 -18.10 -18.87 3.08
C GLU A 14 -19.08 -18.34 2.00
N VAL A 15 -18.85 -17.16 1.40
CA VAL A 15 -19.64 -16.66 0.23
C VAL A 15 -19.66 -17.71 -0.86
N ARG A 16 -18.47 -18.10 -1.31
CA ARG A 16 -18.31 -18.97 -2.47
C ARG A 16 -18.87 -20.35 -2.19
N ARG A 17 -18.89 -20.77 -0.94
CA ARG A 17 -19.54 -22.01 -0.50
C ARG A 17 -21.05 -21.87 -0.57
N ALA A 18 -21.64 -20.81 -0.03
CA ALA A 18 -23.08 -20.56 -0.08
C ALA A 18 -23.59 -20.44 -1.53
N ILE A 19 -22.92 -19.64 -2.37
CA ILE A 19 -23.22 -19.50 -3.81
C ILE A 19 -23.16 -20.86 -4.52
N ARG A 20 -22.10 -21.66 -4.29
CA ARG A 20 -21.98 -22.99 -4.90
C ARG A 20 -23.09 -23.95 -4.45
N LEU A 21 -23.51 -23.88 -3.19
CA LEU A 21 -24.59 -24.72 -2.67
C LEU A 21 -25.95 -24.33 -3.27
N LEU A 22 -26.24 -23.03 -3.40
CA LEU A 22 -27.44 -22.52 -4.06
C LEU A 22 -27.50 -22.93 -5.53
N LYS A 23 -26.41 -22.74 -6.29
CA LYS A 23 -26.32 -23.19 -7.69
C LYS A 23 -26.56 -24.70 -7.85
N LYS A 24 -26.14 -25.51 -6.86
CA LYS A 24 -26.24 -26.98 -6.90
C LYS A 24 -27.59 -27.54 -6.45
N ARG A 25 -28.24 -26.90 -5.47
CA ARG A 25 -29.39 -27.47 -4.74
C ARG A 25 -30.66 -26.61 -4.74
N GLY A 26 -30.60 -25.38 -5.25
CA GLY A 26 -31.74 -24.45 -5.28
C GLY A 26 -32.72 -24.70 -6.43
N THR A 27 -33.88 -24.04 -6.35
CA THR A 27 -34.83 -23.88 -7.46
C THR A 27 -34.22 -23.02 -8.58
N GLU A 28 -34.84 -22.98 -9.76
CA GLU A 28 -34.32 -22.19 -10.89
C GLU A 28 -34.13 -20.71 -10.52
N SER A 29 -35.11 -20.10 -9.86
CA SER A 29 -35.03 -18.72 -9.35
C SER A 29 -33.93 -18.53 -8.29
N GLN A 30 -33.65 -19.54 -7.47
CA GLN A 30 -32.57 -19.50 -6.47
C GLN A 30 -31.18 -19.65 -7.11
N LYS A 31 -31.08 -20.39 -8.23
CA LYS A 31 -29.84 -20.50 -8.99
C LYS A 31 -29.53 -19.19 -9.72
N GLU A 32 -30.55 -18.56 -10.33
CA GLU A 32 -30.43 -17.26 -10.97
C GLU A 32 -29.98 -16.19 -9.96
N PHE A 33 -30.58 -16.17 -8.77
CA PHE A 33 -30.15 -15.33 -7.65
C PHE A 33 -28.67 -15.56 -7.29
N ALA A 34 -28.23 -16.82 -7.18
CA ALA A 34 -26.85 -17.16 -6.87
C ALA A 34 -25.84 -16.83 -7.98
N GLU A 35 -26.26 -16.87 -9.25
CA GLU A 35 -25.45 -16.40 -10.39
C GLU A 35 -25.26 -14.90 -10.38
N ARG A 36 -26.32 -14.14 -10.05
CA ARG A 36 -26.26 -12.69 -9.96
C ARG A 36 -25.43 -12.21 -8.77
N ILE A 37 -25.55 -12.83 -7.61
CA ILE A 37 -24.66 -12.56 -6.48
C ILE A 37 -23.22 -12.91 -6.82
N ALA A 38 -22.98 -14.02 -7.54
CA ALA A 38 -21.64 -14.37 -8.00
C ALA A 38 -21.07 -13.29 -8.93
N LYS A 39 -21.89 -12.77 -9.85
CA LYS A 39 -21.50 -11.69 -10.76
C LYS A 39 -21.23 -10.38 -10.01
N PHE A 40 -22.11 -10.00 -9.08
CA PHE A 40 -21.89 -8.85 -8.21
C PHE A 40 -20.60 -9.04 -7.42
N TYR A 41 -20.39 -10.21 -6.80
CA TYR A 41 -19.17 -10.55 -6.07
C TYR A 41 -17.90 -10.57 -6.94
N ASP A 42 -18.00 -11.00 -8.20
CA ASP A 42 -16.89 -10.96 -9.14
C ASP A 42 -16.60 -9.52 -9.59
N GLN A 43 -17.62 -8.68 -9.79
CA GLN A 43 -17.45 -7.23 -9.94
C GLN A 43 -16.81 -6.63 -8.69
N ILE A 44 -17.15 -7.16 -7.49
CA ILE A 44 -16.53 -6.74 -6.24
C ILE A 44 -15.03 -7.05 -6.21
N LYS A 45 -14.65 -8.18 -6.78
CA LYS A 45 -13.28 -8.71 -6.77
C LYS A 45 -12.41 -8.14 -7.89
N GLU A 46 -12.99 -7.91 -9.06
CA GLU A 46 -12.35 -7.25 -10.20
C GLU A 46 -12.20 -5.75 -9.98
N PHE A 47 -12.91 -5.19 -8.99
CA PHE A 47 -12.62 -3.88 -8.43
C PHE A 47 -11.23 -3.89 -7.80
N LYS A 48 -10.22 -3.69 -8.64
CA LYS A 48 -8.87 -3.35 -8.23
C LYS A 48 -8.88 -1.86 -7.92
N PRO A 49 -8.68 -1.42 -6.66
CA PRO A 49 -8.13 -0.09 -6.46
C PRO A 49 -6.77 -0.11 -7.15
N ILE A 50 -6.73 0.39 -8.38
CA ILE A 50 -5.46 0.65 -9.06
C ILE A 50 -4.90 1.88 -8.36
N ASP A 51 -3.76 1.66 -7.70
CA ASP A 51 -2.74 2.62 -7.28
C ASP A 51 -3.16 3.85 -6.45
N VAL A 52 -2.68 3.84 -5.22
CA VAL A 52 -2.11 4.98 -4.50
C VAL A 52 -2.70 6.37 -4.88
N GLY A 53 -3.93 6.68 -4.43
CA GLY A 53 -4.47 8.03 -4.66
C GLY A 53 -5.99 8.26 -4.72
N THR A 54 -6.87 7.30 -4.41
CA THR A 54 -8.32 7.58 -4.39
C THR A 54 -9.08 6.87 -3.27
N ILE A 55 -9.68 7.69 -2.39
CA ILE A 55 -10.87 7.51 -1.54
C ILE A 55 -11.04 6.12 -0.90
N GLU A 56 -10.78 5.99 0.41
CA GLU A 56 -11.35 4.88 1.19
C GLU A 56 -12.88 4.97 1.19
N ASN A 57 -13.54 4.31 0.24
CA ASN A 57 -14.97 4.08 0.32
C ASN A 57 -15.23 2.90 1.30
N GLY A 58 -15.32 3.22 2.60
CA GLY A 58 -15.62 2.26 3.67
C GLY A 58 -16.95 1.52 3.47
N ALA A 59 -17.90 2.13 2.77
CA ALA A 59 -19.19 1.55 2.40
C ALA A 59 -19.07 0.20 1.70
N TRP A 60 -18.02 -0.01 0.90
CA TRP A 60 -17.81 -1.25 0.14
C TRP A 60 -17.50 -2.46 1.04
N LYS A 61 -16.55 -2.30 1.96
CA LYS A 61 -16.20 -3.35 2.94
C LYS A 61 -17.38 -3.63 3.86
N LEU A 62 -18.12 -2.58 4.23
CA LEU A 62 -19.26 -2.65 5.13
C LEU A 62 -20.44 -3.40 4.51
N ILE A 63 -20.88 -3.01 3.31
CA ILE A 63 -22.00 -3.65 2.60
C ILE A 63 -21.67 -5.12 2.31
N ALA A 64 -20.44 -5.41 1.83
CA ALA A 64 -20.00 -6.79 1.62
C ALA A 64 -20.04 -7.61 2.91
N ARG A 65 -19.50 -7.08 4.02
CA ARG A 65 -19.48 -7.75 5.33
C ARG A 65 -20.87 -8.06 5.86
N GLU A 66 -21.86 -7.19 5.65
CA GLU A 66 -23.20 -7.39 6.19
C GLU A 66 -24.13 -8.23 5.32
N MET A 67 -23.87 -8.28 4.01
CA MET A 67 -24.56 -9.23 3.12
C MET A 67 -24.14 -10.68 3.44
N MET A 68 -22.91 -10.88 3.94
CA MET A 68 -22.36 -12.21 4.27
C MET A 68 -23.27 -13.07 5.14
N PRO A 69 -23.71 -12.63 6.32
CA PRO A 69 -24.36 -13.52 7.25
C PRO A 69 -25.86 -13.61 6.92
N VAL A 70 -26.40 -12.67 6.11
CA VAL A 70 -27.70 -12.84 5.44
C VAL A 70 -27.63 -14.03 4.50
N PHE A 71 -26.53 -14.23 3.75
CA PHE A 71 -26.33 -15.41 2.91
C PHE A 71 -26.07 -16.72 3.69
N ASP A 72 -25.38 -16.65 4.84
CA ASP A 72 -25.20 -17.82 5.73
C ASP A 72 -26.54 -18.29 6.35
N GLN A 73 -27.46 -17.37 6.63
CA GLN A 73 -28.84 -17.70 7.01
C GLN A 73 -29.63 -18.38 5.87
N ILE A 74 -29.22 -18.17 4.62
CA ILE A 74 -29.74 -18.91 3.46
C ILE A 74 -29.08 -20.30 3.38
N GLU A 75 -27.79 -20.47 3.70
CA GLU A 75 -27.09 -21.78 3.73
C GLU A 75 -27.68 -22.73 4.80
N THR A 76 -28.04 -22.21 5.97
CA THR A 76 -28.47 -22.99 7.13
C THR A 76 -29.93 -23.46 7.09
N GLY A 77 -30.46 -23.84 5.91
CA GLY A 77 -31.57 -24.79 5.73
C GLY A 77 -32.95 -24.53 6.37
N TYR A 78 -33.09 -23.58 7.29
CA TYR A 78 -34.34 -23.28 8.00
C TYR A 78 -35.18 -22.22 7.26
N ARG A 79 -34.59 -21.48 6.29
CA ARG A 79 -35.28 -20.45 5.49
C ARG A 79 -35.28 -20.67 3.97
N LEU A 80 -34.49 -21.60 3.43
CA LEU A 80 -34.45 -21.95 1.99
C LEU A 80 -35.80 -22.37 1.39
N LYS A 81 -36.72 -22.91 2.19
CA LYS A 81 -38.08 -23.28 1.76
C LYS A 81 -39.03 -22.10 1.66
N ASN A 82 -38.67 -20.97 2.28
CA ASN A 82 -39.51 -19.79 2.39
C ASN A 82 -39.11 -18.71 1.39
N LEU A 83 -37.84 -18.65 0.98
CA LEU A 83 -37.35 -17.78 -0.09
C LEU A 83 -37.85 -18.27 -1.45
N LYS A 84 -38.94 -17.67 -1.93
CA LYS A 84 -39.61 -18.08 -3.16
C LYS A 84 -38.90 -17.56 -4.42
N ASP A 85 -38.39 -16.34 -4.38
CA ASP A 85 -37.65 -15.68 -5.45
C ASP A 85 -36.85 -14.47 -4.92
N ILE A 86 -36.13 -13.76 -5.80
CA ILE A 86 -35.29 -12.59 -5.49
C ILE A 86 -36.05 -11.42 -4.85
N ASN A 87 -37.38 -11.35 -5.02
CA ASN A 87 -38.23 -10.31 -4.43
C ASN A 87 -38.76 -10.69 -3.04
N ASP A 88 -38.28 -11.79 -2.45
CA ASP A 88 -38.72 -12.22 -1.14
C ASP A 88 -38.33 -11.19 -0.06
N PRO A 89 -39.30 -10.61 0.66
CA PRO A 89 -39.02 -9.54 1.62
C PRO A 89 -38.16 -10.02 2.81
N VAL A 90 -38.07 -11.33 3.06
CA VAL A 90 -37.39 -11.88 4.22
C VAL A 90 -35.89 -11.54 4.26
N TRP A 91 -35.21 -11.52 3.10
CA TRP A 91 -33.79 -11.15 3.07
C TRP A 91 -33.58 -9.63 3.07
N VAL A 92 -34.50 -8.89 2.44
CA VAL A 92 -34.52 -7.41 2.43
C VAL A 92 -34.68 -6.88 3.85
N ASP A 93 -35.67 -7.40 4.59
CA ASP A 93 -35.92 -7.05 5.99
C ASP A 93 -34.73 -7.41 6.89
N ALA A 94 -34.09 -8.56 6.64
CA ALA A 94 -32.92 -9.00 7.41
C ALA A 94 -31.68 -8.13 7.16
N LEU A 95 -31.43 -7.74 5.90
CA LEU A 95 -30.36 -6.81 5.54
C LEU A 95 -30.63 -5.43 6.15
N LYS A 96 -31.86 -4.93 6.01
CA LYS A 96 -32.29 -3.65 6.58
C LYS A 96 -32.08 -3.61 8.10
N THR A 97 -32.58 -4.61 8.83
CA THR A 97 -32.44 -4.67 10.30
C THR A 97 -30.98 -4.62 10.73
N ARG A 98 -30.08 -5.32 10.03
CA ARG A 98 -28.64 -5.29 10.33
C ARG A 98 -28.01 -3.92 10.10
N LEU A 99 -28.31 -3.29 8.96
CA LEU A 99 -27.82 -1.95 8.67
C LEU A 99 -28.32 -0.93 9.70
N GLU A 100 -29.60 -1.03 10.11
CA GLU A 100 -30.21 -0.19 11.16
C GLU A 100 -29.54 -0.40 12.53
N GLU A 101 -29.30 -1.65 12.94
CA GLU A 101 -28.61 -1.98 14.19
C GLU A 101 -27.19 -1.39 14.23
N MET A 102 -26.46 -1.46 13.11
CA MET A 102 -25.13 -0.88 13.01
C MET A 102 -25.13 0.64 12.98
N SER A 103 -26.07 1.25 12.25
CA SER A 103 -26.22 2.70 12.22
C SER A 103 -26.51 3.22 13.64
N LYS A 104 -27.40 2.53 14.36
CA LYS A 104 -27.69 2.79 15.77
C LYS A 104 -26.45 2.64 16.65
N HIS A 105 -25.70 1.54 16.51
CA HIS A 105 -24.48 1.33 17.29
C HIS A 105 -23.41 2.39 17.01
N GLY A 106 -23.24 2.79 15.75
CA GLY A 106 -22.36 3.88 15.36
C GLY A 106 -22.77 5.20 16.02
N LYS A 107 -24.08 5.53 16.05
CA LYS A 107 -24.58 6.74 16.73
C LYS A 107 -24.29 6.71 18.23
N GLU A 108 -24.55 5.58 18.89
CA GLU A 108 -24.20 5.37 20.30
C GLU A 108 -22.70 5.43 20.58
N LEU A 109 -21.86 5.12 19.59
CA LEU A 109 -20.41 5.23 19.67
C LEU A 109 -19.97 6.70 19.47
N CYS A 110 -20.56 7.43 18.53
CA CYS A 110 -20.31 8.87 18.35
C CYS A 110 -20.61 9.68 19.61
N GLU A 111 -21.67 9.34 20.36
CA GLU A 111 -21.99 9.98 21.65
C GLU A 111 -20.90 9.80 22.74
N LYS A 112 -20.00 8.83 22.55
CA LYS A 112 -18.93 8.49 23.51
C LYS A 112 -17.54 8.91 23.02
N LEU A 113 -17.43 9.29 21.76
CA LEU A 113 -16.19 9.74 21.15
C LEU A 113 -16.11 11.27 21.25
N ASP A 114 -14.88 11.78 21.34
CA ASP A 114 -14.65 13.22 21.27
C ASP A 114 -15.00 13.71 19.86
N GLU A 115 -15.77 14.79 19.74
CA GLU A 115 -16.24 15.29 18.44
C GLU A 115 -15.10 15.76 17.53
N GLU A 116 -13.92 16.02 18.11
CA GLU A 116 -12.69 16.38 17.41
C GLU A 116 -11.82 15.15 17.06
N SER A 117 -12.19 13.94 17.49
CA SER A 117 -11.42 12.71 17.25
C SER A 117 -11.62 12.13 15.85
N ARG A 118 -10.57 11.54 15.28
CA ARG A 118 -10.63 10.80 14.02
C ARG A 118 -11.66 9.68 14.07
N GLU A 119 -11.74 8.94 15.17
CA GLU A 119 -12.72 7.88 15.37
C GLU A 119 -14.14 8.40 15.24
N TYR A 120 -14.43 9.59 15.78
CA TYR A 120 -15.75 10.22 15.65
C TYR A 120 -16.09 10.50 14.19
N HIS A 121 -15.17 11.12 13.44
CA HIS A 121 -15.39 11.44 12.03
C HIS A 121 -15.50 10.20 11.13
N ILE A 122 -14.69 9.17 11.38
CA ILE A 122 -14.80 7.88 10.68
C ILE A 122 -16.14 7.22 10.96
N VAL A 123 -16.51 7.09 12.25
CA VAL A 123 -17.77 6.46 12.63
C VAL A 123 -18.96 7.25 12.07
N ARG A 124 -18.90 8.58 12.06
CA ARG A 124 -19.92 9.44 11.45
C ARG A 124 -20.07 9.23 9.94
N ARG A 125 -18.96 9.06 9.21
CA ARG A 125 -18.97 8.72 7.78
C ARG A 125 -19.64 7.35 7.56
N GLU A 126 -19.21 6.33 8.30
CA GLU A 126 -19.77 4.98 8.19
C GLU A 126 -21.27 4.97 8.52
N ILE A 127 -21.74 5.79 9.48
CA ILE A 127 -23.18 5.97 9.76
C ILE A 127 -23.91 6.55 8.54
N ALA A 128 -23.35 7.58 7.89
CA ALA A 128 -23.97 8.17 6.71
C ALA A 128 -24.07 7.17 5.54
N ASP A 129 -23.03 6.34 5.36
CA ASP A 129 -23.06 5.25 4.36
C ASP A 129 -24.10 4.19 4.71
N LEU A 130 -24.24 3.82 5.98
CA LEU A 130 -25.27 2.91 6.45
C LEU A 130 -26.68 3.48 6.23
N GLU A 131 -26.90 4.75 6.53
CA GLU A 131 -28.20 5.42 6.34
C GLU A 131 -28.62 5.47 4.85
N ARG A 132 -27.66 5.70 3.95
CA ARG A 132 -27.93 5.65 2.51
C ARG A 132 -28.21 4.23 2.03
N ALA A 133 -27.44 3.24 2.50
CA ALA A 133 -27.71 1.84 2.20
C ALA A 133 -29.10 1.40 2.71
N ILE A 134 -29.52 1.86 3.89
CA ILE A 134 -30.87 1.63 4.44
C ILE A 134 -31.93 2.25 3.52
N SER A 135 -31.78 3.52 3.11
CA SER A 135 -32.71 4.18 2.19
C SER A 135 -32.85 3.45 0.86
N ILE A 136 -31.76 2.95 0.27
CA ILE A 136 -31.81 2.13 -0.95
C ILE A 136 -32.62 0.85 -0.73
N VAL A 137 -32.40 0.17 0.39
CA VAL A 137 -33.14 -1.05 0.75
C VAL A 137 -34.62 -0.79 1.03
N GLU A 138 -34.97 0.41 1.51
CA GLU A 138 -36.36 0.83 1.76
C GLU A 138 -37.12 1.22 0.48
N GLU A 139 -36.43 1.84 -0.48
CA GLU A 139 -37.03 2.37 -1.69
C GLU A 139 -37.10 1.36 -2.83
N ALA A 140 -36.12 0.45 -2.90
CA ALA A 140 -35.99 -0.52 -3.97
C ALA A 140 -36.61 -1.86 -3.59
N ARG A 141 -36.94 -2.69 -4.61
CA ARG A 141 -37.50 -4.03 -4.38
C ARG A 141 -36.74 -5.08 -5.17
N GLY A 142 -36.44 -6.20 -4.50
CA GLY A 142 -35.87 -7.40 -5.13
C GLY A 142 -34.58 -7.11 -5.87
N GLU A 143 -34.57 -7.31 -7.19
CA GLU A 143 -33.36 -7.18 -8.02
C GLU A 143 -32.80 -5.75 -8.02
N GLU A 144 -33.68 -4.74 -7.96
CA GLU A 144 -33.32 -3.31 -8.00
C GLU A 144 -32.43 -2.90 -6.82
N ILE A 145 -32.51 -3.61 -5.69
CA ILE A 145 -31.65 -3.34 -4.52
C ILE A 145 -30.18 -3.61 -4.85
N PHE A 146 -29.89 -4.69 -5.58
CA PHE A 146 -28.51 -5.02 -5.95
C PHE A 146 -27.96 -4.02 -6.97
N ASP A 147 -28.76 -3.66 -7.97
CA ASP A 147 -28.35 -2.69 -8.98
C ASP A 147 -28.15 -1.31 -8.35
N ARG A 148 -29.04 -0.86 -7.46
CA ARG A 148 -28.90 0.44 -6.79
C ARG A 148 -27.81 0.48 -5.74
N LEU A 149 -27.53 -0.63 -5.04
CA LEU A 149 -26.36 -0.71 -4.17
C LEU A 149 -25.06 -0.74 -5.00
N ALA A 150 -25.01 -1.48 -6.11
CA ALA A 150 -23.89 -1.47 -7.04
C ALA A 150 -23.66 -0.06 -7.61
N ASP A 151 -24.73 0.59 -8.07
CA ASP A 151 -24.71 1.95 -8.58
C ASP A 151 -24.34 2.95 -7.48
N TYR A 152 -24.77 2.78 -6.23
CA TYR A 152 -24.34 3.61 -5.10
C TYR A 152 -22.84 3.45 -4.82
N LEU A 153 -22.32 2.23 -4.90
CA LEU A 153 -20.91 1.94 -4.70
C LEU A 153 -20.06 2.52 -5.84
N VAL A 154 -20.61 2.53 -7.07
CA VAL A 154 -20.04 3.18 -8.25
C VAL A 154 -20.28 4.70 -8.26
N ALA A 155 -21.32 5.23 -7.63
CA ALA A 155 -21.66 6.65 -7.57
C ALA A 155 -21.12 7.34 -6.29
N GLY A 156 -20.65 6.57 -5.32
CA GLY A 156 -19.72 7.02 -4.28
C GLY A 156 -18.37 7.44 -4.86
N TYR A 157 -18.07 7.03 -6.09
CA TYR A 157 -17.32 7.85 -7.04
C TYR A 157 -18.27 8.92 -7.60
N VAL A 158 -18.40 10.04 -6.88
CA VAL A 158 -18.80 11.25 -7.59
C VAL A 158 -17.62 11.53 -8.53
N GLU A 159 -17.86 11.52 -9.84
CA GLU A 159 -16.95 12.19 -10.76
C GLU A 159 -16.97 13.67 -10.34
N VAL A 160 -16.06 14.02 -9.43
CA VAL A 160 -15.86 15.40 -9.00
C VAL A 160 -15.28 16.07 -10.24
N LYS A 161 -16.12 16.79 -10.97
CA LYS A 161 -15.72 17.42 -12.24
C LYS A 161 -14.64 18.46 -11.99
N ASP A 162 -14.70 19.04 -10.80
CA ASP A 162 -13.72 19.97 -10.27
C ASP A 162 -13.43 19.60 -8.79
N PRO A 163 -12.51 18.63 -8.56
CA PRO A 163 -12.16 18.15 -7.21
C PRO A 163 -11.77 19.29 -6.28
N GLU A 164 -10.99 20.23 -6.77
CA GLU A 164 -10.55 21.37 -6.00
C GLU A 164 -11.72 22.22 -5.51
N LYS A 165 -12.61 22.60 -6.44
CA LYS A 165 -13.75 23.45 -6.10
C LYS A 165 -14.70 22.77 -5.11
N GLU A 166 -15.10 21.53 -5.40
CA GLU A 166 -16.11 20.84 -4.60
C GLU A 166 -15.62 20.56 -3.17
N PHE A 167 -14.35 20.15 -3.00
CA PHE A 167 -13.80 19.97 -1.65
C PHE A 167 -13.53 21.30 -0.94
N LYS A 168 -13.17 22.37 -1.65
CA LYS A 168 -13.08 23.71 -1.04
C LYS A 168 -14.44 24.20 -0.53
N GLU A 169 -15.52 23.99 -1.27
CA GLU A 169 -16.89 24.32 -0.82
C GLU A 169 -17.27 23.54 0.45
N VAL A 170 -16.84 22.28 0.59
CA VAL A 170 -16.98 21.52 1.84
C VAL A 170 -16.20 22.18 2.99
N LEU A 171 -14.95 22.59 2.73
CA LEU A 171 -14.11 23.24 3.73
C LEU A 171 -14.59 24.65 4.12
N GLU A 172 -15.36 25.33 3.27
CA GLU A 172 -16.02 26.59 3.65
C GLU A 172 -17.09 26.37 4.73
N VAL A 173 -17.77 25.23 4.70
CA VAL A 173 -18.79 24.85 5.69
C VAL A 173 -18.15 24.22 6.93
N ASN A 174 -17.19 23.33 6.73
CA ASN A 174 -16.44 22.64 7.77
C ASN A 174 -14.93 22.68 7.46
N PRO A 175 -14.19 23.68 7.99
CA PRO A 175 -12.75 23.82 7.73
C PRO A 175 -11.90 22.64 8.19
N ASP A 176 -12.42 21.84 9.11
CA ASP A 176 -11.77 20.66 9.68
C ASP A 176 -12.41 19.37 9.13
N ASP A 177 -12.96 19.40 7.91
CA ASP A 177 -13.41 18.17 7.26
C ASP A 177 -12.21 17.35 6.78
N TYR A 178 -11.83 16.35 7.58
CA TYR A 178 -10.71 15.45 7.28
C TYR A 178 -10.79 14.84 5.87
N SER A 179 -11.99 14.44 5.42
CA SER A 179 -12.15 13.79 4.12
C SER A 179 -11.86 14.77 2.97
N ALA A 180 -12.38 16.00 3.07
CA ALA A 180 -12.09 17.05 2.09
C ALA A 180 -10.60 17.43 2.10
N LEU A 181 -9.97 17.53 3.27
CA LEU A 181 -8.53 17.81 3.39
C LEU A 181 -7.67 16.72 2.73
N VAL A 182 -7.87 15.45 3.07
CA VAL A 182 -7.08 14.34 2.50
C VAL A 182 -7.29 14.21 0.99
N ASN A 183 -8.53 14.39 0.52
CA ASN A 183 -8.82 14.32 -0.91
C ASN A 183 -8.22 15.51 -1.69
N LEU A 184 -8.21 16.72 -1.13
CA LEU A 184 -7.50 17.86 -1.73
C LEU A 184 -5.99 17.63 -1.76
N MET A 185 -5.42 17.11 -0.68
CA MET A 185 -3.99 16.80 -0.63
C MET A 185 -3.60 15.79 -1.73
N ALA A 186 -4.36 14.71 -1.88
CA ALA A 186 -4.13 13.71 -2.92
C ALA A 186 -4.33 14.28 -4.34
N PHE A 187 -5.33 15.14 -4.53
CA PHE A 187 -5.54 15.84 -5.79
C PHE A 187 -4.34 16.73 -6.15
N PHE A 188 -3.86 17.55 -5.21
CA PHE A 188 -2.71 18.42 -5.43
C PHE A 188 -1.41 17.64 -5.68
N ASP A 189 -1.22 16.51 -5.00
CA ASP A 189 -0.09 15.60 -5.26
C ASP A 189 -0.07 15.13 -6.72
N ARG A 190 -1.22 14.63 -7.20
CA ARG A 190 -1.37 14.13 -8.57
C ARG A 190 -1.17 15.21 -9.63
N GLU A 191 -1.68 16.41 -9.39
CA GLU A 191 -1.49 17.54 -10.31
C GLU A 191 -0.10 18.20 -10.15
N ASN A 192 0.77 17.65 -9.29
CA ASN A 192 2.08 18.19 -8.92
C ASN A 192 2.02 19.67 -8.47
N ARG A 193 0.95 20.03 -7.77
CA ARG A 193 0.70 21.35 -7.16
C ARG A 193 1.23 21.38 -5.73
N VAL A 194 2.55 21.48 -5.64
CA VAL A 194 3.29 21.23 -4.39
C VAL A 194 2.98 22.25 -3.30
N ASP A 195 2.80 23.53 -3.63
CA ASP A 195 2.51 24.57 -2.63
C ASP A 195 1.16 24.34 -1.94
N GLU A 196 0.12 24.02 -2.71
CA GLU A 196 -1.20 23.72 -2.15
C GLU A 196 -1.24 22.39 -1.40
N LEU A 197 -0.46 21.40 -1.84
CA LEU A 197 -0.25 20.16 -1.10
C LEU A 197 0.36 20.46 0.28
N ILE A 198 1.37 21.32 0.36
CA ILE A 198 2.00 21.71 1.62
C ILE A 198 1.00 22.44 2.52
N GLU A 199 0.21 23.37 1.97
CA GLU A 199 -0.81 24.11 2.74
C GLU A 199 -1.85 23.17 3.37
N VAL A 200 -2.41 22.26 2.57
CA VAL A 200 -3.42 21.29 3.05
C VAL A 200 -2.80 20.26 3.99
N GLY A 201 -1.64 19.72 3.64
CA GLY A 201 -0.89 18.80 4.47
C GLY A 201 -0.56 19.39 5.84
N GLY A 202 -0.18 20.66 5.90
CA GLY A 202 0.09 21.37 7.16
C GLY A 202 -1.14 21.47 8.06
N LYS A 203 -2.33 21.70 7.47
CA LYS A 203 -3.60 21.65 8.21
C LYS A 203 -3.86 20.25 8.75
N ILE A 204 -3.66 19.21 7.93
CA ILE A 204 -3.84 17.82 8.36
C ILE A 204 -2.87 17.49 9.50
N ALA A 205 -1.57 17.74 9.34
CA ALA A 205 -0.55 17.42 10.34
C ALA A 205 -0.78 18.16 11.68
N SER A 206 -1.40 19.35 11.65
CA SER A 206 -1.75 20.12 12.85
C SER A 206 -3.02 19.61 13.55
N ARG A 207 -4.01 19.11 12.82
CA ARG A 207 -5.32 18.70 13.38
C ARG A 207 -5.44 17.20 13.63
N TYR A 208 -4.74 16.41 12.82
CA TYR A 208 -4.71 14.95 12.83
C TYR A 208 -3.25 14.47 12.87
N PRO A 209 -2.51 14.76 13.96
CA PRO A 209 -1.08 14.43 14.06
C PRO A 209 -0.80 12.93 13.90
N GLU A 210 -1.77 12.06 14.18
CA GLU A 210 -1.71 10.60 13.98
C GLU A 210 -1.78 10.16 12.52
N ASP A 211 -2.14 11.04 11.57
CA ASP A 211 -2.13 10.73 10.15
C ASP A 211 -0.69 10.77 9.60
N LEU A 212 0.01 9.67 9.84
CA LEU A 212 1.39 9.49 9.40
C LEU A 212 1.52 9.51 7.87
N LEU A 213 0.48 9.12 7.12
CA LEU A 213 0.49 9.09 5.65
C LEU A 213 0.45 10.49 5.05
N SER A 214 -0.52 11.30 5.48
CA SER A 214 -0.57 12.69 5.08
C SER A 214 0.68 13.44 5.54
N ARG A 215 1.23 13.12 6.71
CA ARG A 215 2.51 13.68 7.18
C ARG A 215 3.69 13.32 6.26
N ALA A 216 3.84 12.06 5.85
CA ALA A 216 4.89 11.68 4.92
C ALA A 216 4.76 12.40 3.57
N LYS A 217 3.54 12.50 3.01
CA LYS A 217 3.31 13.26 1.78
C LYS A 217 3.65 14.74 1.92
N LEU A 218 3.35 15.36 3.07
CA LEU A 218 3.74 16.73 3.37
C LEU A 218 5.26 16.88 3.35
N ILE A 219 5.99 15.96 3.98
CA ILE A 219 7.45 15.94 3.98
C ILE A 219 7.99 15.81 2.54
N GLU A 220 7.40 14.96 1.71
CA GLU A 220 7.77 14.85 0.29
C GLU A 220 7.57 16.15 -0.48
N GLY A 221 6.47 16.88 -0.23
CA GLY A 221 6.26 18.22 -0.77
C GLY A 221 7.33 19.22 -0.31
N MET A 222 7.68 19.19 0.98
CA MET A 222 8.74 20.03 1.55
C MET A 222 10.12 19.72 0.95
N ILE A 223 10.42 18.43 0.68
CA ILE A 223 11.64 18.00 -0.02
C ILE A 223 11.71 18.63 -1.42
N LYS A 224 10.61 18.58 -2.17
CA LYS A 224 10.52 19.16 -3.53
C LYS A 224 10.76 20.67 -3.55
N THR A 225 10.29 21.39 -2.52
CA THR A 225 10.44 22.86 -2.41
C THR A 225 11.72 23.33 -1.74
N GLY A 226 12.55 22.40 -1.24
CA GLY A 226 13.80 22.75 -0.54
C GLY A 226 13.60 23.20 0.92
N THR A 227 12.43 22.93 1.50
CA THR A 227 12.13 23.32 2.89
C THR A 227 12.64 22.26 3.88
N TYR A 228 13.95 22.02 3.86
CA TYR A 228 14.58 20.86 4.49
C TYR A 228 14.53 20.86 6.02
N ASP A 229 14.78 22.00 6.66
CA ASP A 229 14.79 22.08 8.12
C ASP A 229 13.42 21.73 8.73
N GLU A 230 12.33 22.18 8.08
CA GLU A 230 10.97 21.85 8.49
C GLU A 230 10.64 20.39 8.16
N ALA A 231 11.08 19.88 7.01
CA ALA A 231 10.93 18.49 6.62
C ALA A 231 11.60 17.53 7.63
N LEU A 232 12.85 17.81 8.05
CA LEU A 232 13.56 17.03 9.06
C LEU A 232 12.77 17.00 10.36
N LYS A 233 12.42 18.18 10.87
CA LYS A 233 11.70 18.28 12.14
C LYS A 233 10.39 17.49 12.10
N LEU A 234 9.64 17.62 11.01
CA LEU A 234 8.36 16.94 10.85
C LEU A 234 8.54 15.41 10.73
N ALA A 235 9.63 14.97 10.12
CA ALA A 235 9.98 13.55 10.02
C ALA A 235 10.43 12.96 11.37
N GLU A 236 11.22 13.70 12.16
CA GLU A 236 11.62 13.33 13.52
C GLU A 236 10.39 13.20 14.44
N GLU A 237 9.47 14.16 14.39
CA GLU A 237 8.17 14.06 15.07
C GLU A 237 7.37 12.85 14.56
N GLY A 238 7.45 12.55 13.27
CA GLY A 238 6.83 11.37 12.65
C GLY A 238 7.36 10.05 13.23
N VAL A 239 8.67 9.95 13.49
CA VAL A 239 9.28 8.81 14.18
C VAL A 239 8.70 8.64 15.58
N GLU A 240 8.64 9.73 16.36
CA GLU A 240 8.09 9.69 17.73
C GLU A 240 6.62 9.25 17.76
N LEU A 241 5.83 9.78 16.83
CA LEU A 241 4.42 9.42 16.68
C LEU A 241 4.27 7.96 16.25
N ALA A 242 5.05 7.50 15.27
CA ALA A 242 5.02 6.11 14.81
C ALA A 242 5.37 5.13 15.95
N ILE A 243 6.33 5.46 16.81
CA ILE A 243 6.65 4.65 18.01
C ILE A 243 5.45 4.65 18.96
N LYS A 244 4.94 5.84 19.32
CA LYS A 244 3.83 6.01 20.26
C LYS A 244 2.59 5.22 19.85
N TYR A 245 2.24 5.23 18.55
CA TYR A 245 1.06 4.53 18.04
C TYR A 245 1.30 3.03 17.81
N ASN A 246 2.52 2.61 17.47
CA ASN A 246 2.86 1.18 17.31
C ASN A 246 2.90 0.43 18.65
N GLU A 247 3.23 1.09 19.78
CA GLU A 247 3.23 0.45 21.11
C GLU A 247 1.84 -0.05 21.55
N HIS A 248 0.75 0.35 20.89
CA HIS A 248 -0.63 -0.02 21.26
C HIS A 248 -1.30 -1.00 20.29
N ALA A 249 -0.67 -1.31 19.14
CA ALA A 249 -1.27 -2.13 18.10
C ALA A 249 -0.57 -3.49 17.97
N GLY A 250 -1.10 -4.50 18.64
CA GLY A 250 -0.85 -5.91 18.32
C GLY A 250 -1.56 -6.37 17.03
N ASP A 251 -1.77 -5.48 16.06
CA ASP A 251 -2.60 -5.72 14.88
C ASP A 251 -1.79 -5.55 13.57
N PRO A 252 -1.42 -6.67 12.92
CA PRO A 252 -0.58 -6.68 11.71
C PRO A 252 -1.30 -6.18 10.44
N GLU A 253 -2.54 -5.69 10.54
CA GLU A 253 -3.30 -5.15 9.41
C GLU A 253 -3.32 -3.61 9.34
N THR A 254 -2.59 -2.93 10.23
CA THR A 254 -2.57 -1.48 10.17
C THR A 254 -1.56 -0.97 9.14
N ARG A 255 -2.13 -0.44 8.07
CA ARG A 255 -1.54 0.29 6.94
C ARG A 255 -0.93 1.64 7.39
N TYR A 256 -0.33 1.71 8.57
CA TYR A 256 0.36 2.90 9.07
C TYR A 256 1.80 2.88 8.55
N LEU A 257 2.29 4.02 8.07
CA LEU A 257 3.73 4.20 7.88
C LEU A 257 4.41 3.89 9.21
N ASN A 258 5.40 3.01 9.16
CA ASN A 258 6.15 2.64 10.34
C ASN A 258 7.28 3.65 10.58
N ARG A 259 7.97 3.52 11.72
CA ARG A 259 9.14 4.34 12.05
C ARG A 259 10.18 4.36 10.93
N GLU A 260 10.45 3.21 10.31
CA GLU A 260 11.52 3.05 9.33
C GLU A 260 11.28 3.90 8.08
N GLU A 261 10.02 4.15 7.72
CA GLU A 261 9.65 5.03 6.61
C GLU A 261 9.99 6.50 6.92
N PHE A 262 9.83 6.94 8.17
CA PHE A 262 10.31 8.27 8.58
C PHE A 262 11.83 8.33 8.69
N ASP A 263 12.49 7.25 9.14
CA ASP A 263 13.95 7.16 9.11
C ASP A 263 14.48 7.29 7.65
N ASN A 264 13.78 6.70 6.67
CA ASN A 264 14.08 6.87 5.24
C ASN A 264 13.90 8.33 4.76
N LEU A 265 12.84 9.02 5.20
CA LEU A 265 12.64 10.44 4.88
C LEU A 265 13.75 11.31 5.47
N ILE A 266 14.15 11.06 6.72
CA ILE A 266 15.26 11.77 7.37
C ILE A 266 16.57 11.55 6.60
N TRP A 267 16.87 10.30 6.24
CA TRP A 267 18.03 9.97 5.41
C TRP A 267 17.99 10.74 4.08
N ARG A 268 16.86 10.69 3.37
CA ARG A 268 16.66 11.35 2.08
C ARG A 268 16.91 12.85 2.15
N VAL A 269 16.39 13.53 3.17
CA VAL A 269 16.62 14.98 3.31
C VAL A 269 18.09 15.27 3.62
N ASN A 270 18.70 14.52 4.53
CA ASN A 270 20.12 14.70 4.88
C ASN A 270 21.05 14.52 3.67
N GLU A 271 20.78 13.53 2.81
CA GLU A 271 21.55 13.31 1.59
C GLU A 271 21.42 14.48 0.60
N ILE A 272 20.23 15.05 0.44
CA ILE A 272 20.02 16.22 -0.43
C ILE A 272 20.78 17.42 0.14
N MET A 273 20.64 17.70 1.43
CA MET A 273 21.35 18.78 2.10
C MET A 273 22.87 18.61 1.99
N ALA A 274 23.38 17.38 2.08
CA ALA A 274 24.80 17.09 1.91
C ALA A 274 25.28 17.37 0.47
N LEU A 275 24.50 17.01 -0.54
CA LEU A 275 24.80 17.30 -1.95
C LEU A 275 24.88 18.80 -2.23
N GLU A 276 23.96 19.59 -1.67
CA GLU A 276 23.93 21.04 -1.83
C GLU A 276 25.01 21.76 -1.02
N SER A 277 25.15 21.44 0.27
CA SER A 277 26.07 22.13 1.17
C SER A 277 27.55 21.88 0.83
N ALA A 278 27.86 20.73 0.24
CA ALA A 278 29.19 20.43 -0.28
C ALA A 278 29.52 21.20 -1.58
N GLY A 279 28.55 21.91 -2.17
CA GLY A 279 28.67 22.50 -3.50
C GLY A 279 28.80 21.46 -4.61
N THR A 280 28.45 20.20 -4.33
CA THR A 280 28.49 19.09 -5.29
C THR A 280 27.38 19.22 -6.33
N VAL A 281 26.24 19.79 -5.91
CA VAL A 281 25.12 20.15 -6.78
C VAL A 281 24.88 21.65 -6.66
N ASP A 282 25.08 22.37 -7.76
CA ASP A 282 24.63 23.75 -7.90
C ASP A 282 23.30 23.76 -8.67
N THR A 283 22.20 24.06 -7.97
CA THR A 283 20.85 24.03 -8.56
C THR A 283 20.64 25.10 -9.64
N ASP A 284 21.50 26.12 -9.69
CA ASP A 284 21.48 27.16 -10.72
C ASP A 284 22.43 26.86 -11.89
N SER A 285 23.11 25.71 -11.88
CA SER A 285 24.06 25.35 -12.94
C SER A 285 23.38 24.86 -14.22
N ASP A 286 24.07 25.05 -15.34
CA ASP A 286 23.66 24.49 -16.65
C ASP A 286 23.51 22.95 -16.57
N LEU A 287 24.33 22.27 -15.75
CA LEU A 287 24.24 20.83 -15.53
C LEU A 287 22.92 20.43 -14.87
N CYS A 288 22.45 21.17 -13.87
CA CYS A 288 21.16 20.94 -13.24
C CYS A 288 20.02 21.11 -14.26
N ALA A 289 20.09 22.14 -15.11
CA ALA A 289 19.11 22.37 -16.16
C ALA A 289 19.09 21.23 -17.21
N ILE A 290 20.27 20.75 -17.62
CA ILE A 290 20.39 19.62 -18.56
C ILE A 290 19.83 18.34 -17.94
N VAL A 291 20.12 18.04 -16.67
CA VAL A 291 19.57 16.84 -16.02
C VAL A 291 18.06 16.93 -15.81
N ALA A 292 17.53 18.12 -15.53
CA ALA A 292 16.11 18.32 -15.28
C ALA A 292 15.23 18.25 -16.55
N GLY A 293 15.78 18.54 -17.73
CA GLY A 293 14.98 18.67 -18.96
C GLY A 293 15.67 18.27 -20.27
N GLY A 294 16.90 17.78 -20.21
CA GLY A 294 17.64 17.27 -21.37
C GLY A 294 17.19 15.88 -21.79
N GLU A 295 17.60 15.48 -22.99
CA GLU A 295 17.33 14.13 -23.50
C GLU A 295 18.30 13.11 -22.86
N VAL A 296 17.87 11.85 -22.75
CA VAL A 296 18.67 10.75 -22.14
C VAL A 296 20.09 10.71 -22.68
N ASP A 297 20.27 10.82 -24.01
CA ASP A 297 21.60 10.72 -24.62
C ASP A 297 22.48 11.94 -24.30
N GLU A 298 21.90 13.14 -24.17
CA GLU A 298 22.62 14.35 -23.73
C GLU A 298 23.12 14.21 -22.30
N ILE A 299 22.29 13.68 -21.40
CA ILE A 299 22.67 13.45 -20.00
C ILE A 299 23.77 12.37 -19.90
N VAL A 300 23.69 11.33 -20.73
CA VAL A 300 24.73 10.28 -20.77
C VAL A 300 26.08 10.83 -21.25
N GLU A 301 26.09 11.78 -22.17
CA GLU A 301 27.33 12.43 -22.64
C GLU A 301 28.06 13.22 -21.54
N LEU A 302 27.34 13.65 -20.49
CA LEU A 302 27.94 14.29 -19.32
C LEU A 302 28.74 13.30 -18.44
N GLY A 303 28.48 11.99 -18.56
CA GLY A 303 29.20 10.96 -17.81
C GLY A 303 29.05 11.08 -16.29
N GLU A 304 30.14 10.86 -15.56
CA GLU A 304 30.11 10.87 -14.08
C GLU A 304 29.70 12.23 -13.49
N ASP A 305 29.87 13.33 -14.22
CA ASP A 305 29.50 14.67 -13.78
C ASP A 305 27.97 14.82 -13.61
N ALA A 306 27.16 14.00 -14.30
CA ALA A 306 25.70 14.00 -14.14
C ALA A 306 25.22 13.25 -12.88
N ILE A 307 26.05 12.36 -12.30
CA ILE A 307 25.62 11.45 -11.23
C ILE A 307 25.11 12.20 -9.99
N PRO A 308 25.77 13.25 -9.47
CA PRO A 308 25.26 13.97 -8.30
C PRO A 308 23.93 14.68 -8.55
N TYR A 309 23.73 15.21 -9.77
CA TYR A 309 22.50 15.87 -10.18
C TYR A 309 21.36 14.87 -10.36
N LEU A 310 21.63 13.71 -10.99
CA LEU A 310 20.68 12.61 -11.08
C LEU A 310 20.28 12.11 -9.70
N ARG A 311 21.26 11.93 -8.80
CA ARG A 311 21.01 11.54 -7.40
C ARG A 311 20.10 12.55 -6.71
N SER A 312 20.39 13.85 -6.84
CA SER A 312 19.53 14.90 -6.28
C SER A 312 18.10 14.83 -6.83
N ALA A 313 17.95 14.66 -8.15
CA ALA A 313 16.66 14.59 -8.82
C ALA A 313 15.82 13.37 -8.38
N ILE A 314 16.47 12.20 -8.27
CA ILE A 314 15.86 10.96 -7.72
C ILE A 314 15.37 11.20 -6.29
N LEU A 315 16.24 11.79 -5.45
CA LEU A 315 15.90 12.09 -4.06
C LEU A 315 14.90 13.26 -3.96
N ARG A 316 14.60 14.03 -5.00
CA ARG A 316 13.47 14.99 -4.99
C ARG A 316 12.18 14.39 -5.54
N GLY A 317 12.27 13.27 -6.25
CA GLY A 317 11.14 12.68 -6.95
C GLY A 317 10.81 13.46 -8.22
N ASP A 318 11.83 13.95 -8.91
CA ASP A 318 11.68 14.68 -10.17
C ASP A 318 11.32 13.72 -11.31
N PRO A 319 10.65 14.17 -12.38
CA PRO A 319 10.21 13.30 -13.47
C PRO A 319 11.32 12.45 -14.12
N ILE A 320 12.55 12.98 -14.19
CA ILE A 320 13.71 12.27 -14.74
C ILE A 320 14.04 10.98 -13.98
N SER A 321 13.53 10.80 -12.76
CA SER A 321 13.74 9.60 -11.93
C SER A 321 13.29 8.30 -12.62
N LEU A 322 12.33 8.36 -13.55
CA LEU A 322 11.88 7.19 -14.32
C LEU A 322 12.90 6.75 -15.38
N ASP A 323 13.63 7.70 -15.97
CA ASP A 323 14.67 7.45 -16.98
C ASP A 323 16.07 7.29 -16.36
N ALA A 324 16.24 7.76 -15.12
CA ALA A 324 17.51 7.73 -14.39
C ALA A 324 18.17 6.34 -14.31
N PRO A 325 17.47 5.22 -14.11
CA PRO A 325 18.10 3.89 -14.12
C PRO A 325 18.81 3.59 -15.43
N GLU A 326 18.21 3.93 -16.57
CA GLU A 326 18.81 3.72 -17.89
C GLU A 326 20.03 4.63 -18.10
N ILE A 327 19.92 5.90 -17.71
CA ILE A 327 21.03 6.86 -17.77
C ILE A 327 22.22 6.38 -16.93
N LEU A 328 21.97 6.02 -15.66
CA LEU A 328 23.00 5.53 -14.73
C LEU A 328 23.65 4.23 -15.23
N SER A 329 22.88 3.35 -15.88
CA SER A 329 23.41 2.11 -16.45
C SER A 329 24.35 2.39 -17.63
N LYS A 330 23.98 3.34 -18.50
CA LYS A 330 24.81 3.76 -19.63
C LYS A 330 26.09 4.48 -19.19
N ILE A 331 26.01 5.33 -18.15
CA ILE A 331 27.19 5.98 -17.55
C ILE A 331 28.09 4.91 -16.91
N GLY A 332 27.49 3.99 -16.16
CA GLY A 332 28.21 2.92 -15.47
C GLY A 332 29.07 3.41 -14.30
N GLY A 333 30.00 2.57 -13.86
CA GLY A 333 30.87 2.87 -12.70
C GLY A 333 30.20 2.66 -11.34
N ASP A 334 31.03 2.62 -10.29
CA ASP A 334 30.58 2.29 -8.92
C ASP A 334 29.64 3.36 -8.35
N SER A 335 29.86 4.63 -8.69
CA SER A 335 29.00 5.75 -8.29
C SER A 335 27.58 5.58 -8.83
N SER A 336 27.42 5.21 -10.10
CA SER A 336 26.09 4.99 -10.69
C SER A 336 25.37 3.82 -10.03
N LYS A 337 26.08 2.73 -9.74
CA LYS A 337 25.51 1.56 -9.03
C LYS A 337 25.03 1.93 -7.62
N ARG A 338 25.78 2.76 -6.89
CA ARG A 338 25.35 3.28 -5.58
C ARG A 338 24.09 4.14 -5.70
N VAL A 339 24.01 5.01 -6.69
CA VAL A 339 22.81 5.82 -6.93
C VAL A 339 21.61 4.97 -7.35
N MET A 340 21.81 3.86 -8.08
CA MET A 340 20.72 2.91 -8.34
C MET A 340 20.15 2.30 -7.06
N ILE A 341 21.01 2.00 -6.07
CA ILE A 341 20.56 1.53 -4.75
C ILE A 341 19.81 2.62 -3.99
N ASP A 342 20.19 3.89 -4.12
CA ASP A 342 19.44 4.99 -3.52
C ASP A 342 18.05 5.15 -4.16
N GLY A 343 17.92 4.88 -5.47
CA GLY A 343 16.64 4.94 -6.19
C GLY A 343 15.58 3.95 -5.72
N ILE A 344 15.96 2.81 -5.12
CA ILE A 344 14.98 1.86 -4.54
C ILE A 344 14.52 2.23 -3.12
N LYS A 345 15.11 3.28 -2.52
CA LYS A 345 14.78 3.77 -1.16
C LYS A 345 13.72 4.88 -1.16
N VAL A 346 13.29 5.36 -2.34
CA VAL A 346 12.23 6.36 -2.47
C VAL A 346 10.84 5.74 -2.27
N PHE A 347 9.77 6.55 -2.23
CA PHE A 347 8.40 6.07 -1.99
C PHE A 347 7.64 5.70 -3.26
N ASP A 348 7.94 6.33 -4.39
CA ASP A 348 7.20 6.15 -5.64
C ASP A 348 7.43 4.73 -6.20
N GLU A 349 6.35 3.93 -6.24
CA GLU A 349 6.41 2.53 -6.68
C GLU A 349 6.83 2.37 -8.14
N ALA A 350 6.47 3.32 -9.02
CA ALA A 350 6.86 3.28 -10.42
C ALA A 350 8.37 3.54 -10.55
N VAL A 351 8.90 4.50 -9.78
CA VAL A 351 10.35 4.77 -9.72
C VAL A 351 11.08 3.55 -9.18
N ILE A 352 10.66 2.99 -8.04
CA ILE A 352 11.27 1.79 -7.46
C ILE A 352 11.28 0.64 -8.48
N GLY A 353 10.17 0.42 -9.18
CA GLY A 353 10.07 -0.60 -10.23
C GLY A 353 11.11 -0.41 -11.33
N ALA A 354 11.26 0.82 -11.84
CA ALA A 354 12.26 1.13 -12.88
C ALA A 354 13.69 0.86 -12.42
N PHE A 355 14.04 1.22 -11.17
CA PHE A 355 15.35 0.91 -10.59
C PHE A 355 15.55 -0.59 -10.38
N VAL A 356 14.56 -1.29 -9.82
CA VAL A 356 14.61 -2.74 -9.61
C VAL A 356 14.84 -3.47 -10.94
N ASP A 357 14.07 -3.16 -11.98
CA ASP A 357 14.18 -3.81 -13.28
C ASP A 357 15.60 -3.66 -13.83
N LYS A 358 16.18 -2.46 -13.72
CA LYS A 358 17.54 -2.21 -14.20
C LYS A 358 18.63 -2.85 -13.35
N ILE A 359 18.45 -2.91 -12.03
CA ILE A 359 19.35 -3.63 -11.12
C ILE A 359 19.35 -5.13 -11.45
N VAL A 360 18.17 -5.72 -11.71
CA VAL A 360 18.05 -7.13 -12.10
C VAL A 360 18.68 -7.39 -13.46
N GLU A 361 18.47 -6.51 -14.45
CA GLU A 361 19.13 -6.59 -15.76
C GLU A 361 20.66 -6.57 -15.65
N SER A 362 21.19 -5.75 -14.73
CA SER A 362 22.63 -5.60 -14.49
C SER A 362 23.25 -6.83 -13.80
N GLY A 363 22.44 -7.67 -13.15
CA GLY A 363 22.84 -8.99 -12.64
C GLY A 363 24.02 -8.97 -11.68
N GLU A 364 25.06 -9.76 -12.01
CA GLU A 364 26.23 -10.03 -11.15
C GLU A 364 26.96 -8.75 -10.71
N ASP A 365 26.97 -7.73 -11.57
CA ASP A 365 27.69 -6.47 -11.35
C ASP A 365 27.13 -5.61 -10.21
N MET A 366 25.88 -5.88 -9.78
CA MET A 366 25.20 -5.19 -8.68
C MET A 366 25.37 -5.89 -7.34
N LEU A 367 25.76 -7.17 -7.32
CA LEU A 367 25.79 -7.99 -6.10
C LEU A 367 26.64 -7.41 -4.97
N PRO A 368 27.85 -6.84 -5.21
CA PRO A 368 28.63 -6.24 -4.14
C PRO A 368 27.92 -5.08 -3.45
N PHE A 369 27.18 -4.26 -4.22
CA PHE A 369 26.46 -3.08 -3.72
C PHE A 369 25.18 -3.48 -2.99
N LEU A 370 24.44 -4.47 -3.50
CA LEU A 370 23.28 -5.04 -2.82
C LEU A 370 23.70 -5.69 -1.49
N LYS A 371 24.84 -6.39 -1.46
CA LYS A 371 25.39 -6.98 -0.24
C LYS A 371 25.79 -5.92 0.79
N GLU A 372 26.50 -4.89 0.35
CA GLU A 372 26.88 -3.75 1.20
C GLU A 372 25.64 -3.13 1.85
N GLU A 373 24.59 -2.86 1.06
CA GLU A 373 23.34 -2.30 1.55
C GLU A 373 22.59 -3.24 2.51
N LEU A 374 22.54 -4.55 2.24
CA LEU A 374 21.87 -5.51 3.13
C LEU A 374 22.58 -5.66 4.48
N THR A 375 23.90 -5.49 4.51
CA THR A 375 24.74 -5.79 5.68
C THR A 375 25.20 -4.56 6.44
N SER A 376 24.93 -3.34 5.94
CA SER A 376 25.27 -2.11 6.64
C SER A 376 24.49 -1.98 7.95
N SER A 377 25.15 -1.48 8.99
CA SER A 377 24.52 -1.21 10.29
C SER A 377 23.54 -0.03 10.26
N GLU A 378 23.50 0.72 9.16
CA GLU A 378 22.55 1.81 8.95
C GLU A 378 21.27 1.33 8.21
N SER A 379 21.33 0.15 7.58
CA SER A 379 20.24 -0.51 6.86
C SER A 379 19.22 -1.20 7.78
N TYR A 380 18.77 -0.56 8.85
CA TYR A 380 17.69 -1.12 9.68
C TYR A 380 16.29 -0.96 9.06
N ASN A 381 16.22 -0.42 7.83
CA ASN A 381 14.97 -0.34 7.10
C ASN A 381 14.61 -1.71 6.47
N ARG A 382 13.67 -2.41 7.09
CA ARG A 382 13.18 -3.71 6.64
C ARG A 382 12.52 -3.63 5.27
N ARG A 383 11.88 -2.51 4.91
CA ARG A 383 11.30 -2.29 3.59
C ARG A 383 12.38 -2.30 2.51
N ASN A 384 13.48 -1.56 2.67
CA ASN A 384 14.58 -1.53 1.70
C ASN A 384 15.21 -2.93 1.54
N ARG A 385 15.45 -3.63 2.65
CA ARG A 385 15.96 -5.03 2.62
C ARG A 385 14.99 -5.97 1.91
N ALA A 386 13.69 -5.83 2.14
CA ALA A 386 12.68 -6.64 1.46
C ALA A 386 12.66 -6.39 -0.05
N VAL A 387 12.79 -5.13 -0.49
CA VAL A 387 12.92 -4.79 -1.92
C VAL A 387 14.15 -5.47 -2.53
N ILE A 388 15.31 -5.38 -1.87
CA ILE A 388 16.53 -6.03 -2.37
C ILE A 388 16.37 -7.55 -2.43
N LEU A 389 15.87 -8.19 -1.37
CA LEU A 389 15.75 -9.65 -1.30
C LEU A 389 14.73 -10.20 -2.30
N PHE A 390 13.52 -9.61 -2.36
CA PHE A 390 12.40 -10.18 -3.11
C PHE A 390 12.23 -9.63 -4.52
N ASN A 391 12.54 -8.35 -4.73
CA ASN A 391 12.34 -7.70 -6.01
C ASN A 391 13.63 -7.67 -6.83
N CYS A 392 14.81 -7.63 -6.20
CA CYS A 392 16.08 -7.74 -6.91
C CYS A 392 16.59 -9.19 -6.94
N LEU A 393 17.13 -9.70 -5.82
CA LEU A 393 17.88 -10.95 -5.78
C LEU A 393 17.05 -12.17 -6.18
N ALA A 394 15.79 -12.26 -5.75
CA ALA A 394 14.91 -13.39 -6.14
C ALA A 394 14.53 -13.38 -7.63
N GLN A 395 14.65 -12.24 -8.33
CA GLN A 395 14.34 -12.13 -9.76
C GLN A 395 15.57 -12.38 -10.65
N MET A 396 16.78 -12.42 -10.08
CA MET A 396 18.04 -12.71 -10.78
C MET A 396 18.21 -14.20 -11.13
N LYS A 397 17.22 -14.79 -11.81
CA LYS A 397 17.22 -16.21 -12.19
C LYS A 397 18.38 -16.53 -13.14
N GLY A 398 19.18 -17.53 -12.78
CA GLY A 398 20.35 -17.96 -13.55
C GLY A 398 21.64 -17.18 -13.24
N VAL A 399 21.60 -16.24 -12.29
CA VAL A 399 22.77 -15.51 -11.78
C VAL A 399 23.33 -16.28 -10.57
N GLU A 400 24.45 -16.98 -10.75
CA GLU A 400 25.02 -17.84 -9.70
C GLU A 400 25.40 -17.04 -8.44
N GLY A 401 25.95 -15.84 -8.60
CA GLY A 401 26.31 -14.99 -7.46
C GLY A 401 25.11 -14.56 -6.63
N ALA A 402 23.92 -14.41 -7.22
CA ALA A 402 22.70 -14.07 -6.48
C ALA A 402 22.28 -15.22 -5.55
N ARG A 403 22.35 -16.46 -6.04
CA ARG A 403 22.14 -17.67 -5.21
C ARG A 403 23.17 -17.74 -4.10
N ASP A 404 24.44 -17.53 -4.43
CA ASP A 404 25.54 -17.68 -3.49
C ASP A 404 25.44 -16.62 -2.38
N LEU A 405 25.12 -15.37 -2.72
CA LEU A 405 24.86 -14.30 -1.76
C LEU A 405 23.68 -14.63 -0.85
N LEU A 406 22.54 -15.06 -1.40
CA LEU A 406 21.38 -15.43 -0.59
C LEU A 406 21.68 -16.64 0.33
N THR A 407 22.48 -17.59 -0.14
CA THR A 407 22.93 -18.75 0.66
C THR A 407 23.88 -18.31 1.78
N GLU A 408 24.77 -17.34 1.52
CA GLU A 408 25.62 -16.73 2.54
C GLU A 408 24.75 -16.08 3.64
N LEU A 409 23.72 -15.33 3.26
CA LEU A 409 22.81 -14.62 4.17
C LEU A 409 22.00 -15.56 5.08
N LEU A 410 21.85 -16.84 4.73
CA LEU A 410 21.26 -17.84 5.64
C LEU A 410 22.10 -18.08 6.92
N ASN A 411 23.34 -17.59 6.94
CA ASN A 411 24.23 -17.68 8.10
C ASN A 411 24.33 -16.37 8.89
N SER A 412 23.48 -15.38 8.58
CA SER A 412 23.42 -14.13 9.33
C SER A 412 22.99 -14.36 10.79
N GLU A 413 23.52 -13.56 11.71
CA GLU A 413 23.01 -13.48 13.09
C GLU A 413 21.67 -12.74 13.16
N ASP A 414 21.33 -11.99 12.11
CA ASP A 414 20.05 -11.30 11.96
C ASP A 414 18.99 -12.29 11.42
N GLY A 415 18.01 -12.59 12.26
CA GLY A 415 16.91 -13.50 11.94
C GLY A 415 16.01 -12.99 10.82
N ASP A 416 15.78 -11.68 10.70
CA ASP A 416 14.98 -11.08 9.63
C ASP A 416 15.69 -11.26 8.28
N LEU A 417 17.00 -11.03 8.23
CA LEU A 417 17.81 -11.30 7.04
C LEU A 417 17.82 -12.79 6.68
N THR A 418 17.97 -13.67 7.67
CA THR A 418 17.97 -15.12 7.45
C THR A 418 16.62 -15.60 6.88
N GLY A 419 15.52 -15.16 7.48
CA GLY A 419 14.16 -15.49 7.03
C GLY A 419 13.86 -14.94 5.64
N GLY A 420 14.22 -13.68 5.37
CA GLY A 420 14.06 -13.04 4.08
C GLY A 420 14.88 -13.70 2.96
N ALA A 421 16.15 -14.01 3.23
CA ALA A 421 17.02 -14.72 2.29
C ALA A 421 16.48 -16.11 1.95
N ALA A 422 15.94 -16.84 2.94
CA ALA A 422 15.32 -18.14 2.70
C ALA A 422 14.13 -18.05 1.76
N VAL A 423 13.22 -17.09 1.98
CA VAL A 423 12.06 -16.89 1.10
C VAL A 423 12.50 -16.47 -0.30
N ALA A 424 13.49 -15.58 -0.41
CA ALA A 424 14.06 -15.17 -1.70
C ALA A 424 14.66 -16.36 -2.47
N LEU A 425 15.39 -17.27 -1.81
CA LEU A 425 15.88 -18.52 -2.43
C LEU A 425 14.75 -19.40 -2.95
N GLY A 426 13.63 -19.48 -2.22
CA GLY A 426 12.44 -20.19 -2.67
C GLY A 426 11.87 -19.64 -3.98
N TYR A 427 11.82 -18.30 -4.12
CA TYR A 427 11.35 -17.63 -5.33
C TYR A 427 12.36 -17.68 -6.48
N LEU A 428 13.66 -17.64 -6.18
CA LEU A 428 14.73 -17.84 -7.15
C LEU A 428 14.58 -19.19 -7.86
N GLY A 429 14.15 -20.22 -7.12
CA GLY A 429 13.78 -21.54 -7.66
C GLY A 429 14.94 -22.53 -7.78
N ASP A 430 16.11 -22.23 -7.23
CA ASP A 430 17.26 -23.14 -7.27
C ASP A 430 17.15 -24.21 -6.17
N LYS A 431 16.83 -25.45 -6.57
CA LYS A 431 16.66 -26.58 -5.64
C LYS A 431 17.95 -27.04 -4.97
N SER A 432 19.13 -26.62 -5.46
CA SER A 432 20.41 -26.99 -4.86
C SER A 432 20.59 -26.45 -3.43
N VAL A 433 19.82 -25.42 -3.06
CA VAL A 433 19.90 -24.77 -1.73
C VAL A 433 19.04 -25.44 -0.65
N ILE A 434 18.30 -26.50 -0.96
CA ILE A 434 17.38 -27.15 0.00
C ILE A 434 18.11 -27.63 1.26
N ASP A 435 19.31 -28.21 1.13
CA ASP A 435 20.07 -28.69 2.28
C ASP A 435 20.54 -27.51 3.16
N ALA A 436 21.00 -26.42 2.53
CA ALA A 436 21.35 -25.18 3.24
C ALA A 436 20.15 -24.57 3.98
N LEU A 437 18.96 -24.62 3.39
CA LEU A 437 17.71 -24.18 4.05
C LEU A 437 17.37 -25.08 5.24
N ARG A 438 17.55 -26.40 5.15
CA ARG A 438 17.32 -27.32 6.28
C ARG A 438 18.28 -27.03 7.43
N ASP A 439 19.56 -26.81 7.13
CA ASP A 439 20.56 -26.46 8.14
C ASP A 439 20.27 -25.10 8.79
N ALA A 440 19.81 -24.11 8.03
CA ALA A 440 19.39 -22.81 8.56
C ALA A 440 18.16 -22.94 9.48
N LYS A 441 17.19 -23.79 9.13
CA LYS A 441 15.98 -24.02 9.92
C LYS A 441 16.26 -24.49 11.35
N GLU A 442 17.29 -25.31 11.54
CA GLU A 442 17.66 -25.83 12.86
C GLU A 442 18.33 -24.76 13.76
N ARG A 443 18.84 -23.68 13.17
CA ARG A 443 19.57 -22.62 13.88
C ARG A 443 18.72 -21.41 14.26
N VAL A 444 17.59 -21.19 13.58
CA VAL A 444 16.74 -20.01 13.79
C VAL A 444 15.65 -20.23 14.82
N ASP A 445 15.14 -19.14 15.39
CA ASP A 445 13.97 -19.15 16.27
C ASP A 445 12.69 -19.58 15.52
N ASP A 446 11.70 -20.03 16.28
CA ASP A 446 10.43 -20.55 15.75
C ASP A 446 9.70 -19.53 14.83
N GLN A 447 9.91 -18.23 15.05
CA GLN A 447 9.39 -17.16 14.19
C GLN A 447 9.84 -17.31 12.73
N TYR A 448 11.12 -17.63 12.49
CA TYR A 448 11.70 -17.69 11.14
C TYR A 448 11.67 -19.11 10.54
N LYS A 449 11.49 -20.15 11.37
CA LYS A 449 11.32 -21.54 10.89
C LYS A 449 10.18 -21.69 9.89
N ASN A 450 9.10 -20.93 10.06
CA ASN A 450 7.96 -20.97 9.15
C ASN A 450 8.30 -20.41 7.76
N MET A 451 9.09 -19.33 7.70
CA MET A 451 9.56 -18.74 6.44
C MET A 451 10.46 -19.72 5.68
N ILE A 452 11.39 -20.37 6.38
CA ILE A 452 12.28 -21.38 5.79
C ILE A 452 11.49 -22.62 5.34
N THR A 453 10.50 -23.06 6.13
CA THR A 453 9.63 -24.18 5.76
C THR A 453 8.81 -23.86 4.52
N PHE A 454 8.31 -22.63 4.40
CA PHE A 454 7.62 -22.16 3.20
C PHE A 454 8.54 -22.17 1.98
N ALA A 455 9.77 -21.68 2.11
CA ALA A 455 10.75 -21.70 1.02
C ALA A 455 11.07 -23.12 0.52
N ILE A 456 11.28 -24.06 1.44
CA ILE A 456 11.50 -25.48 1.10
C ILE A 456 10.28 -26.05 0.36
N ALA A 457 9.07 -25.80 0.88
CA ALA A 457 7.84 -26.25 0.24
C ALA A 457 7.65 -25.66 -1.16
N LEU A 458 8.02 -24.39 -1.37
CA LEU A 458 7.96 -23.73 -2.67
C LEU A 458 8.89 -24.42 -3.69
N LEU A 459 10.10 -24.77 -3.30
CA LEU A 459 11.06 -25.49 -4.15
C LEU A 459 10.64 -26.93 -4.44
N GLU A 460 10.04 -27.61 -3.45
CA GLU A 460 9.54 -28.98 -3.59
C GLU A 460 8.31 -29.07 -4.52
N GLN A 461 7.45 -28.04 -4.55
CA GLN A 461 6.23 -28.00 -5.37
C GLN A 461 6.43 -27.65 -6.85
N GLN A 462 7.57 -27.07 -7.23
CA GLN A 462 7.90 -26.75 -8.62
C GLN A 462 8.33 -28.01 -9.42
N ALA A 463 7.57 -29.10 -9.32
CA ALA A 463 7.84 -30.42 -9.91
C ALA A 463 6.83 -30.79 -11.02
#